data_AF-A0A3D0M8P9-F1
#
_entry.id   AF-A0A3D0M8P9-F1
#
_cell.length_a   1.000
_cell.length_b   1.000
_cell.length_c   1.000
_cell.angle_alpha   90.00
_cell.angle_beta   90.00
_cell.angle_gamma   90.00
#
_symmetry.space_group_name_H-M   'P 1'
#
loop_
_entity.id
_entity.type
_entity.pdbx_description
1 polymer ?
#
loop_
_entity_poly.entity_id
_entity_poly.type
_entity_poly.pdbx_seq_one_letter_code
_entity_poly.pdbx_strand_id
1 'polypeptide(L)'
;MARQGKEVLMIAGISVYNLLWYFLFYSFGGWVVEVIYHAVRHGKIVNRGFLNGPICPIYGMGVDGLLIVMHLIQPVDAGYASPVLVFIVGTIVCTLVELIVGW
;
A
#
# COMPACT_ATOMS: atom_id res chain seq x y z
N MET A 1 -18.30 31.09 -3.35
CA MET A 1 -18.32 30.88 -1.88
C MET A 1 -17.08 30.07 -1.52
N ALA A 2 -16.17 30.68 -0.75
CA ALA A 2 -14.80 30.25 -0.55
C ALA A 2 -14.68 28.97 0.29
N ARG A 3 -13.98 27.95 -0.23
CA ARG A 3 -13.32 26.93 0.60
C ARG A 3 -11.83 27.27 0.68
N GLN A 4 -11.50 28.30 1.46
CA GLN A 4 -10.14 28.49 1.96
C GLN A 4 -9.86 27.46 3.07
N GLY A 5 -8.62 26.96 3.11
CA GLY A 5 -8.00 26.60 4.40
C GLY A 5 -8.03 25.14 4.86
N LYS A 6 -7.80 24.17 3.98
CA LYS A 6 -7.08 22.97 4.42
C LYS A 6 -5.87 22.80 3.51
N GLU A 7 -4.69 23.15 4.02
CA GLU A 7 -3.44 22.57 3.54
C GLU A 7 -3.51 21.07 3.83
N VAL A 8 -4.33 20.34 3.07
CA VAL A 8 -4.39 18.90 3.16
C VAL A 8 -3.03 18.47 2.64
N LEU A 9 -2.20 17.92 3.52
CA LEU A 9 -0.92 17.37 3.13
C LEU A 9 -1.18 16.39 1.97
N MET A 10 -0.61 16.71 0.80
CA MET A 10 -0.80 15.94 -0.43
C MET A 10 0.52 15.28 -0.79
N ILE A 11 0.49 13.96 -0.96
CA ILE A 11 1.64 13.18 -1.43
C ILE A 11 1.28 12.69 -2.82
N ALA A 12 2.06 13.12 -3.82
CA ALA A 12 1.84 12.78 -5.23
C ALA A 12 0.36 12.93 -5.65
N GLY A 13 -0.27 14.08 -5.38
CA GLY A 13 -1.67 14.35 -5.76
C GLY A 13 -2.75 13.63 -4.93
N ILE A 14 -2.37 12.78 -3.98
CA ILE A 14 -3.28 12.04 -3.11
C ILE A 14 -3.30 12.68 -1.72
N SER A 15 -4.48 12.87 -1.14
CA SER A 15 -4.62 13.33 0.24
C SER A 15 -4.02 12.31 1.20
N VAL A 16 -3.18 12.78 2.13
CA VAL A 16 -2.62 11.93 3.21
C VAL A 16 -3.72 11.29 4.06
N TYR A 17 -4.87 11.94 4.20
CA TYR A 17 -6.03 11.33 4.86
C TYR A 17 -6.47 10.03 4.16
N ASN A 18 -6.54 10.05 2.82
CA ASN A 18 -6.91 8.87 2.05
C ASN A 18 -5.83 7.79 2.11
N LEU A 19 -4.54 8.17 2.05
CA LEU A 19 -3.42 7.24 2.21
C LEU A 19 -3.46 6.54 3.58
N LEU A 20 -3.70 7.27 4.66
CA LEU A 20 -3.80 6.66 6.01
C LEU A 20 -4.97 5.68 6.12
N TRP A 21 -6.09 5.96 5.44
CA TRP A 21 -7.20 5.00 5.38
C TRP A 21 -6.85 3.76 4.56
N TYR A 22 -6.25 3.94 3.39
CA TYR A 22 -5.79 2.80 2.56
C TYR A 22 -4.77 1.96 3.33
N PHE A 23 -3.76 2.59 3.92
CA PHE A 23 -2.81 1.95 4.81
C PHE A 23 -3.48 1.04 5.83
N LEU A 24 -4.46 1.57 6.57
CA LEU A 24 -5.12 0.84 7.65
C LEU A 24 -5.96 -0.34 7.12
N PHE A 25 -6.77 -0.10 6.09
CA PHE A 25 -7.62 -1.14 5.50
C PHE A 25 -6.81 -2.27 4.87
N TYR A 26 -5.79 -1.94 4.09
CA TYR A 26 -4.96 -2.94 3.43
C TYR A 26 -4.00 -3.65 4.39
N SER A 27 -3.51 -2.96 5.44
CA SER A 27 -2.72 -3.62 6.50
C SER A 27 -3.55 -4.59 7.34
N PHE A 28 -4.82 -4.27 7.62
CA PHE A 28 -5.75 -5.17 8.29
C PHE A 28 -6.16 -6.34 7.38
N GLY A 29 -6.48 -6.06 6.12
CA GLY A 29 -6.81 -7.09 5.13
C GLY A 29 -5.66 -8.08 4.91
N GLY A 30 -4.43 -7.59 4.76
CA GLY A 30 -3.24 -8.43 4.67
C GLY A 30 -3.01 -9.28 5.91
N TRP A 31 -3.24 -8.73 7.11
CA TRP A 31 -3.20 -9.50 8.35
C TRP A 31 -4.24 -10.63 8.37
N VAL A 32 -5.50 -10.37 7.96
CA VAL A 32 -6.54 -11.42 7.90
C VAL A 32 -6.13 -12.54 6.94
N VAL A 33 -5.64 -12.20 5.75
CA VAL A 33 -5.16 -13.19 4.76
C VAL A 33 -4.02 -14.03 5.34
N GLU A 34 -3.08 -13.42 6.04
CA GLU A 34 -1.93 -14.12 6.60
C GLU A 34 -2.30 -15.03 7.78
N VAL A 35 -3.23 -14.59 8.63
CA VAL A 35 -3.81 -15.41 9.70
C VAL A 35 -4.56 -16.62 9.12
N ILE A 36 -5.36 -16.42 8.06
CA ILE A 36 -6.06 -17.53 7.38
C ILE A 36 -5.06 -18.48 6.72
N TYR A 37 -4.07 -17.95 6.02
CA TYR A 37 -3.05 -18.76 5.35
C TYR A 37 -2.33 -19.66 6.36
N HIS A 38 -1.88 -19.11 7.49
CA HIS A 38 -1.24 -19.89 8.55
C HIS A 38 -2.19 -20.85 9.26
N ALA A 39 -3.46 -20.47 9.46
CA ALA A 39 -4.48 -21.36 10.00
C ALA A 39 -4.68 -22.59 9.10
N VAL A 40 -4.73 -22.40 7.77
CA VAL A 40 -4.93 -23.48 6.80
C VAL A 40 -3.68 -24.33 6.61
N ARG A 41 -2.49 -23.72 6.50
CA ARG A 41 -1.22 -24.43 6.24
C ARG A 41 -0.61 -25.12 7.45
N HIS A 42 -0.79 -24.55 8.64
CA HIS A 42 -0.11 -25.03 9.86
C HIS A 42 -1.07 -25.45 10.97
N GLY A 43 -2.39 -25.31 10.77
CA GLY A 43 -3.40 -25.69 11.76
C GLY A 43 -3.34 -24.86 13.05
N LYS A 44 -2.58 -23.75 13.06
CA LYS A 44 -2.39 -22.88 14.21
C LYS A 44 -2.67 -21.45 13.80
N ILE A 45 -3.57 -20.81 14.53
CA ILE A 45 -3.82 -19.37 14.42
C ILE A 45 -2.67 -18.67 15.13
N VAL A 46 -1.69 -18.21 14.36
CA VAL A 46 -0.56 -17.43 14.87
C VAL A 46 -0.82 -15.97 14.50
N ASN A 47 -0.78 -15.09 15.50
CA ASN A 47 -0.86 -13.66 15.25
C ASN A 47 0.47 -13.18 14.65
N ARG A 48 0.48 -12.97 13.34
CA ARG A 48 1.61 -12.42 12.58
C ARG A 48 1.61 -10.89 12.53
N GLY A 49 0.60 -10.25 13.12
CA GLY A 49 0.51 -8.81 13.11
C GLY A 49 1.58 -8.16 13.99
N PHE A 50 1.96 -6.95 13.61
CA PHE A 50 3.01 -6.18 14.25
C PHE A 50 2.62 -5.84 15.71
N LEU A 51 3.55 -5.96 16.66
CA LEU A 51 3.32 -5.71 18.10
C LEU A 51 2.16 -6.53 18.74
N ASN A 52 1.82 -7.71 18.20
CA ASN A 52 0.61 -8.48 18.54
C ASN A 52 -0.72 -7.81 18.18
N GLY A 53 -0.72 -6.72 17.40
CA GLY A 53 -1.92 -6.07 16.89
C GLY A 53 -2.44 -6.72 15.61
N PRO A 54 -3.72 -6.52 15.22
CA PRO A 54 -4.32 -7.13 14.03
C PRO A 54 -3.94 -6.39 12.72
N ILE A 55 -2.68 -5.96 12.60
CA ILE A 55 -2.23 -5.08 11.52
C ILE A 55 -0.88 -5.57 11.03
N CYS A 56 -0.75 -5.76 9.72
CA CYS A 56 0.52 -6.10 9.08
C CYS A 56 0.94 -4.95 8.15
N PRO A 57 1.79 -4.02 8.62
CA PRO A 57 2.12 -2.76 7.93
C PRO A 57 2.70 -2.93 6.53
N ILE A 58 3.36 -4.06 6.24
CA ILE A 58 3.97 -4.33 4.94
C ILE A 58 2.95 -4.31 3.80
N TYR A 59 1.72 -4.78 4.03
CA TYR A 59 0.66 -4.80 3.03
C TYR A 59 0.09 -3.40 2.78
N GLY A 60 -0.08 -2.58 3.83
CA GLY A 60 -0.48 -1.19 3.66
C GLY A 60 0.58 -0.36 2.94
N MET A 61 1.85 -0.44 3.39
CA MET A 61 2.95 0.29 2.75
C MET A 61 3.15 -0.11 1.28
N GLY A 62 2.94 -1.39 0.94
CA GLY A 62 3.02 -1.86 -0.44
C GLY A 62 1.95 -1.23 -1.35
N VAL A 63 0.69 -1.18 -0.88
CA VAL A 63 -0.41 -0.58 -1.65
C VAL A 63 -0.25 0.93 -1.76
N ASP A 64 0.09 1.62 -0.66
CA ASP A 64 0.30 3.07 -0.69
C ASP A 64 1.49 3.46 -1.56
N GLY A 65 2.59 2.70 -1.48
CA GLY A 65 3.76 2.87 -2.35
C GLY A 65 3.39 2.70 -3.82
N LEU A 66 2.61 1.67 -4.16
CA LEU A 66 2.12 1.47 -5.52
C LEU A 66 1.24 2.64 -5.98
N LEU A 67 0.30 3.10 -5.15
CA LEU A 67 -0.58 4.23 -5.47
C LEU A 67 0.21 5.52 -5.75
N ILE A 68 1.23 5.79 -4.93
CA ILE A 68 2.13 6.94 -5.12
C ILE A 68 2.89 6.80 -6.44
N VAL A 69 3.49 5.64 -6.70
CA VAL A 69 4.25 5.36 -7.93
C VAL A 69 3.35 5.50 -9.17
N MET A 70 2.13 4.97 -9.11
CA MET A 70 1.14 5.10 -10.19
C MET A 70 0.81 6.56 -10.46
N HIS A 71 0.58 7.36 -9.41
CA HIS A 71 0.27 8.78 -9.58
C HIS A 71 1.45 9.61 -10.11
N LEU A 72 2.69 9.18 -9.83
CA LEU A 72 3.89 9.81 -10.37
C LEU A 72 4.16 9.44 -11.83
N ILE A 73 3.75 8.25 -12.28
CA ILE A 73 4.04 7.72 -13.61
C ILE A 73 2.90 7.95 -14.60
N GLN A 74 1.67 8.17 -14.13
CA GLN A 74 0.54 8.51 -14.99
C GLN A 74 0.64 9.98 -15.43
N PRO A 75 0.84 10.28 -16.74
CA PRO A 75 0.49 11.59 -17.25
C PRO A 75 -1.04 11.76 -17.17
N VAL A 76 -1.47 12.88 -16.61
CA VAL A 76 -2.86 13.23 -16.24
C VAL A 76 -3.87 13.08 -17.41
N ASP A 77 -3.40 12.95 -18.65
CA ASP A 77 -4.22 12.92 -19.86
C ASP A 77 -4.23 11.59 -20.64
N ALA A 78 -3.50 10.55 -20.21
CA ALA A 78 -3.51 9.25 -20.89
C ALA A 78 -4.32 8.24 -20.08
N GLY A 79 -5.40 7.72 -20.67
CA GLY A 79 -6.30 6.74 -20.04
C GLY A 79 -5.61 5.52 -19.42
N TYR A 80 -6.39 4.76 -18.64
CA TYR A 80 -6.00 3.58 -17.85
C TYR A 80 -4.65 2.96 -18.25
N ALA A 81 -3.63 3.09 -17.39
CA ALA A 81 -2.38 2.36 -17.58
C ALA A 81 -2.69 0.87 -17.74
N SER A 82 -2.06 0.22 -18.71
CA SER A 82 -2.22 -1.23 -18.89
C SER A 82 -1.81 -1.93 -17.58
N PRO A 83 -2.60 -2.89 -17.07
CA PRO A 83 -2.28 -3.61 -15.83
C PRO A 83 -0.87 -4.22 -15.83
N VAL A 84 -0.37 -4.55 -17.03
CA VAL A 84 0.98 -5.06 -17.27
C VAL A 84 2.06 -4.02 -16.98
N LEU A 85 1.87 -2.76 -17.39
CA LEU A 85 2.84 -1.69 -17.12
C LEU A 85 2.94 -1.42 -15.62
N VAL A 86 1.80 -1.36 -14.93
CA VAL A 86 1.72 -1.19 -13.48
C VAL A 86 2.45 -2.34 -12.77
N PHE A 87 2.26 -3.57 -13.23
CA PHE A 87 2.93 -4.74 -12.67
C PHE A 87 4.46 -4.68 -12.83
N ILE A 88 4.96 -4.35 -14.03
CA ILE A 88 6.40 -4.28 -14.29
C ILE A 88 7.05 -3.17 -13.47
N VAL A 89 6.46 -1.98 -13.48
CA VAL A 89 6.96 -0.83 -12.71
C VAL A 89 6.90 -1.13 -11.21
N GLY A 90 5.78 -1.66 -10.71
CA GLY A 90 5.62 -2.02 -9.31
C GLY A 90 6.65 -3.06 -8.85
N THR A 91 6.93 -4.05 -9.70
CA THR A 91 7.96 -5.07 -9.43
C THR A 91 9.35 -4.42 -9.32
N ILE A 92 9.72 -3.58 -10.29
CA ILE A 92 11.02 -2.88 -10.26
C ILE A 92 11.15 -2.00 -9.02
N VAL A 93 10.12 -1.23 -8.68
CA VAL A 93 10.15 -0.36 -7.49
C VAL A 93 10.22 -1.17 -6.20
N CYS A 94 9.39 -2.22 -6.05
CA CYS A 94 9.46 -3.10 -4.87
C CYS A 94 10.83 -3.75 -4.73
N THR A 95 11.41 -4.26 -5.82
CA THR A 95 12.76 -4.85 -5.80
C THR A 95 13.82 -3.83 -5.40
N LEU A 96 13.75 -2.59 -5.88
CA LEU A 96 14.69 -1.54 -5.48
C LEU A 96 14.54 -1.18 -4.00
N VAL A 97 13.31 -1.05 -3.50
CA VAL A 97 13.04 -0.78 -2.08
C VAL A 97 13.57 -1.93 -1.22
N GLU A 98 13.32 -3.18 -1.61
CA GLU A 98 13.83 -4.35 -0.91
C GLU A 98 15.36 -4.42 -0.92
N LEU A 99 16.02 -4.05 -2.02
CA LEU A 99 17.48 -3.98 -2.10
C LEU A 99 18.09 -2.88 -1.22
N ILE A 100 17.39 -1.75 -1.04
CA ILE A 100 17.87 -0.61 -0.23
C ILE A 100 17.60 -0.84 1.27
N VAL A 101 16.45 -1.43 1.62
CA VAL A 101 16.00 -1.61 3.01
C VAL A 101 16.43 -2.97 3.59
N GLY A 102 16.66 -3.97 2.75
CA GLY A 102 16.94 -5.36 3.15
C GLY A 102 18.41 -5.68 3.44
N TRP A 103 19.29 -4.69 3.62
CA TRP A 103 20.69 -4.86 4.01
C TRP A 103 20.92 -4.57 5.50
#